data_AF-A0A7X8QWM2-F1
#
_entry.id   AF-A0A7X8QWM2-F1
#
_cell.length_a   1.000
_cell.length_b   1.000
_cell.length_c   1.000
_cell.angle_alpha   90.00
_cell.angle_beta   90.00
_cell.angle_gamma   90.00
#
_symmetry.space_group_name_H-M   'P 1'
#
loop_
_entity.id
_entity.type
_entity.pdbx_description
1 polymer ?
#
loop_
_entity_poly.entity_id
_entity_poly.type
_entity_poly.pdbx_seq_one_letter_code
_entity_poly.pdbx_strand_id
1 'polypeptide(L)'
;MPFAVLQGMRIELGKQLGVMQALNARLLDLQDRSRVVVKATEQGKRHYDPNFDKDFAHLRMELRTVTVKTTDFEHFADRAGKVLENLPDIYEAVGATKNLYMVAKNFKLETDNFVSTLAVAKNLFRKMPVTVYWWELEQSSTELVRVIAQIMRFAKHMNDLAAAKSPGGGQPQPEGQ
;
A
#
# COMPACT_ATOMS: atom_id res chain seq x y z
N MET A 1 -31.73 2.77 -8.67
CA MET A 1 -30.77 1.73 -8.25
C MET A 1 -29.29 2.14 -8.42
N PRO A 2 -28.82 2.65 -9.58
CA PRO A 2 -27.40 3.00 -9.77
C PRO A 2 -26.83 4.01 -8.76
N PHE A 3 -27.61 5.04 -8.41
CA PHE A 3 -27.22 6.06 -7.43
C PHE A 3 -26.93 5.50 -6.02
N ALA A 4 -27.77 4.58 -5.51
CA ALA A 4 -27.57 4.00 -4.19
C ALA A 4 -26.29 3.13 -4.13
N VAL A 5 -25.96 2.43 -5.22
CA VAL A 5 -24.72 1.65 -5.36
C VAL A 5 -23.50 2.58 -5.36
N LEU A 6 -23.56 3.70 -6.07
CA LEU A 6 -22.49 4.71 -6.10
C LEU A 6 -22.25 5.33 -4.72
N GLN A 7 -23.32 5.73 -4.01
CA GLN A 7 -23.20 6.30 -2.67
C GLN A 7 -22.66 5.29 -1.66
N GLY A 8 -23.11 4.02 -1.72
CA GLY A 8 -22.56 2.94 -0.90
C GLY A 8 -21.06 2.71 -1.16
N MET A 9 -20.66 2.73 -2.43
CA MET A 9 -19.25 2.57 -2.83
C MET A 9 -18.40 3.75 -2.36
N ARG A 10 -18.89 4.99 -2.48
CA ARG A 10 -18.21 6.19 -1.99
C ARG A 10 -17.90 6.09 -0.49
N ILE A 11 -18.88 5.67 0.31
CA ILE A 11 -18.71 5.50 1.77
C ILE A 11 -17.64 4.45 2.06
N GLU A 12 -17.70 3.30 1.40
CA GLU A 12 -16.75 2.21 1.64
C GLU A 12 -15.32 2.59 1.20
N LEU A 13 -15.16 3.21 0.03
CA LEU A 13 -13.87 3.77 -0.41
C LEU A 13 -13.32 4.78 0.61
N GLY A 14 -14.17 5.61 1.21
CA GLY A 14 -13.80 6.54 2.26
C GLY A 14 -13.26 5.87 3.53
N LYS A 15 -13.87 4.75 3.97
CA LYS A 15 -13.35 3.97 5.11
C LYS A 15 -11.99 3.35 4.78
N GLN A 16 -11.88 2.77 3.59
CA GLN A 16 -10.67 2.10 3.13
C GLN A 16 -9.49 3.08 2.95
N LEU A 17 -9.78 4.34 2.58
CA LEU A 17 -8.79 5.43 2.59
C LEU A 17 -8.21 5.65 3.99
N GLY A 18 -9.05 5.74 5.03
CA GLY A 18 -8.61 5.89 6.41
C GLY A 18 -7.77 4.71 6.90
N VAL A 19 -8.14 3.48 6.51
CA VAL A 19 -7.35 2.27 6.77
C VAL A 19 -5.97 2.38 6.13
N MET A 20 -5.89 2.74 4.85
CA MET A 20 -4.60 2.90 4.16
C MET A 20 -3.72 3.99 4.77
N GLN A 21 -4.29 5.13 5.17
CA GLN A 21 -3.55 6.19 5.85
C GLN A 21 -2.97 5.72 7.19
N ALA A 22 -3.75 4.97 7.97
CA ALA A 22 -3.30 4.39 9.23
C ALA A 22 -2.21 3.33 9.01
N LEU A 23 -2.32 2.51 7.97
CA LEU A 23 -1.28 1.56 7.58
C LEU A 23 0.00 2.29 7.16
N ASN A 24 -0.10 3.39 6.42
CA ASN A 24 1.05 4.19 6.00
C ASN A 24 1.82 4.78 7.18
N ALA A 25 1.11 5.37 8.14
CA ALA A 25 1.72 5.91 9.36
C ALA A 25 2.43 4.82 10.17
N ARG A 26 1.85 3.60 10.24
CA ARG A 26 2.48 2.45 10.90
C ARG A 26 3.73 1.97 10.18
N LEU A 27 3.72 1.94 8.84
CA LEU A 27 4.89 1.55 8.06
C LEU A 27 6.05 2.53 8.25
N LEU A 28 5.75 3.84 8.32
CA LEU A 28 6.73 4.87 8.63
C LEU A 28 7.34 4.70 10.03
N ASP A 29 6.52 4.46 11.05
CA ASP A 29 7.00 4.16 12.41
C ASP A 29 7.89 2.90 12.44
N LEU A 30 7.46 1.83 11.77
CA LEU A 30 8.25 0.60 11.62
C LEU A 30 9.59 0.87 10.93
N GLN A 31 9.61 1.75 9.94
CA GLN A 31 10.82 2.14 9.27
C GLN A 31 11.79 2.83 10.23
N ASP A 32 11.33 3.82 10.99
CA ASP A 32 12.19 4.54 11.94
C ASP A 32 12.70 3.62 13.05
N ARG A 33 11.85 2.71 13.55
CA ARG A 33 12.26 1.68 14.52
C ARG A 33 13.29 0.72 13.93
N SER A 34 13.11 0.28 12.68
CA SER A 34 14.09 -0.60 12.02
C SER A 34 15.45 0.09 11.84
N ARG A 35 15.48 1.38 11.48
CA ARG A 35 16.73 2.17 11.39
C ARG A 35 17.47 2.25 12.72
N VAL A 36 16.75 2.45 13.83
CA VAL A 36 17.36 2.48 15.18
C VAL A 36 18.00 1.14 15.50
N VAL A 37 17.29 0.03 15.22
CA VAL A 37 17.80 -1.33 15.46
C VAL A 37 19.02 -1.63 14.59
N VAL A 38 18.98 -1.29 13.29
CA VAL A 38 20.12 -1.43 12.36
C VAL A 38 21.34 -0.66 12.87
N LYS A 39 21.19 0.64 13.16
CA LYS A 39 22.29 1.50 13.60
C LYS A 39 22.90 1.05 14.93
N ALA A 40 22.07 0.61 15.88
CA ALA A 40 22.55 0.07 17.15
C ALA A 40 23.35 -1.23 16.94
N THR A 41 22.96 -2.04 15.95
CA THR A 41 23.65 -3.29 15.60
C THR A 41 24.98 -3.03 14.92
N GLU A 42 25.03 -2.11 13.95
CA GLU A 42 26.27 -1.69 13.27
C GLU A 42 27.33 -1.16 14.25
N GLN A 43 26.88 -0.46 15.31
CA GLN A 43 27.74 0.05 16.38
C GLN A 43 28.12 -1.01 17.43
N GLY A 44 27.71 -2.28 17.25
CA GLY A 44 27.98 -3.39 18.16
C GLY A 44 27.21 -3.34 19.49
N LYS A 45 26.32 -2.35 19.69
CA LYS A 45 25.62 -2.12 20.98
C LYS A 45 24.60 -3.19 21.33
N ARG A 46 24.14 -3.97 20.35
CA ARG A 46 23.02 -4.92 20.50
C ARG A 46 23.32 -6.36 20.08
N HIS A 47 24.59 -6.70 19.85
CA HIS A 47 24.98 -8.01 19.30
C HIS A 47 24.56 -9.23 20.16
N TYR A 48 24.15 -9.02 21.43
CA TYR A 48 23.70 -10.06 22.37
C TYR A 48 22.62 -9.58 23.37
N ASP A 49 21.84 -8.56 23.02
CA ASP A 49 20.82 -7.98 23.92
C ASP A 49 19.50 -8.80 23.87
N PRO A 50 18.98 -9.34 24.99
CA PRO A 50 17.68 -10.03 25.00
C PRO A 50 16.51 -9.16 24.52
N ASN A 51 16.65 -7.83 24.61
CA ASN A 51 15.65 -6.89 24.08
C ASN A 51 15.77 -6.73 22.56
N PHE A 52 16.93 -7.03 21.97
CA PHE A 52 17.10 -7.02 20.52
C PHE A 52 16.23 -8.09 19.84
N ASP A 53 16.19 -9.30 20.39
CA ASP A 53 15.32 -10.38 19.90
C ASP A 53 13.84 -10.02 20.01
N LYS A 54 13.44 -9.39 21.12
CA LYS A 54 12.08 -8.89 21.31
C LYS A 54 11.73 -7.82 20.29
N ASP A 55 12.59 -6.81 20.13
CA ASP A 55 12.37 -5.71 19.18
C ASP A 55 12.26 -6.23 17.74
N PHE A 56 13.11 -7.19 17.35
CA PHE A 56 13.02 -7.85 16.03
C PHE A 56 11.75 -8.68 15.86
N ALA A 57 11.34 -9.42 16.88
CA ALA A 57 10.08 -10.17 16.86
C ALA A 57 8.85 -9.24 16.76
N HIS A 58 8.89 -8.08 17.43
CA HIS A 58 7.86 -7.04 17.31
C HIS A 58 7.81 -6.45 15.90
N LEU A 59 8.96 -6.05 15.34
CA LEU A 59 9.04 -5.56 13.96
C LEU A 59 8.45 -6.56 12.96
N ARG A 60 8.77 -7.85 13.12
CA ARG A 60 8.20 -8.93 12.31
C ARG A 60 6.67 -9.01 12.42
N MET A 61 6.14 -9.09 13.63
CA MET A 61 4.70 -9.24 13.84
C MET A 61 3.91 -8.04 13.30
N GLU A 62 4.43 -6.84 13.51
CA GLU A 62 3.79 -5.61 13.06
C GLU A 62 3.83 -5.50 11.53
N LEU A 63 4.97 -5.79 10.88
CA LEU A 63 5.05 -5.79 9.42
C LEU A 63 4.09 -6.82 8.81
N ARG A 64 4.02 -8.04 9.36
CA ARG A 64 3.07 -9.06 8.91
C ARG A 64 1.62 -8.58 9.03
N THR A 65 1.29 -7.87 10.12
CA THR A 65 -0.05 -7.30 10.32
C THR A 65 -0.36 -6.23 9.28
N VAL A 66 0.61 -5.38 8.94
CA VAL A 66 0.47 -4.41 7.85
C VAL A 66 0.21 -5.13 6.53
N THR A 67 1.04 -6.12 6.18
CA THR A 67 0.90 -6.91 4.94
C THR A 67 -0.49 -7.55 4.81
N VAL A 68 -0.96 -8.26 5.84
CA VAL A 68 -2.29 -8.91 5.83
C VAL A 68 -3.40 -7.90 5.60
N LYS A 69 -3.38 -6.77 6.33
CA LYS A 69 -4.40 -5.72 6.17
C LYS A 69 -4.35 -5.04 4.80
N THR A 70 -3.17 -4.93 4.19
CA THR A 70 -3.05 -4.42 2.82
C THR A 70 -3.62 -5.44 1.81
N THR A 71 -3.45 -6.75 2.02
CA THR A 71 -4.07 -7.79 1.19
C THR A 71 -5.60 -7.73 1.25
N ASP A 72 -6.19 -7.48 2.42
CA ASP A 72 -7.64 -7.29 2.54
C ASP A 72 -8.13 -6.11 1.69
N PHE A 73 -7.34 -5.02 1.65
CA PHE A 73 -7.62 -3.88 0.80
C PHE A 73 -7.51 -4.22 -0.69
N GLU A 74 -6.52 -5.02 -1.12
CA GLU A 74 -6.39 -5.51 -2.50
C GLU A 74 -7.64 -6.28 -2.95
N HIS A 75 -8.17 -7.16 -2.09
CA HIS A 75 -9.43 -7.85 -2.38
C HIS A 75 -10.63 -6.90 -2.46
N PHE A 76 -10.67 -5.88 -1.61
CA PHE A 76 -11.69 -4.84 -1.71
C PHE A 76 -11.58 -4.07 -3.04
N ALA A 77 -10.37 -3.67 -3.44
CA ALA A 77 -10.10 -2.95 -4.67
C ALA A 77 -10.56 -3.74 -5.91
N ASP A 78 -10.25 -5.03 -5.98
CA ASP A 78 -10.72 -5.91 -7.07
C ASP A 78 -12.25 -5.97 -7.16
N ARG A 79 -12.93 -6.12 -6.01
CA ARG A 79 -14.41 -6.13 -5.95
C ARG A 79 -15.00 -4.77 -6.36
N ALA A 80 -14.44 -3.68 -5.84
CA ALA A 80 -14.90 -2.33 -6.14
C ALA A 80 -14.76 -2.02 -7.64
N GLY A 81 -13.68 -2.47 -8.28
CA GLY A 81 -13.47 -2.35 -9.71
C GLY A 81 -14.56 -2.99 -10.54
N LYS A 82 -14.84 -4.27 -10.28
CA LYS A 82 -15.88 -5.02 -10.99
C LYS A 82 -17.25 -4.36 -10.88
N VAL A 83 -17.58 -3.77 -9.72
CA VAL A 83 -18.85 -3.05 -9.54
C VAL A 83 -18.86 -1.76 -10.36
N LEU A 84 -17.80 -0.94 -10.25
CA LEU A 84 -17.73 0.36 -10.91
C LEU A 84 -17.64 0.25 -12.45
N GLU A 85 -16.96 -0.76 -12.98
CA GLU A 85 -16.90 -1.03 -14.43
C GLU A 85 -18.28 -1.18 -15.07
N ASN A 86 -19.21 -1.79 -14.35
CA ASN A 86 -20.56 -2.09 -14.82
C ASN A 86 -21.56 -0.93 -14.63
N LEU A 87 -21.15 0.17 -13.99
CA LEU A 87 -22.02 1.32 -13.82
C LEU A 87 -21.97 2.26 -15.03
N PRO A 88 -23.11 2.82 -15.46
CA PRO A 88 -23.20 3.70 -16.63
C PRO A 88 -22.56 5.07 -16.37
N ASP A 89 -22.55 5.53 -15.12
CA ASP A 89 -21.86 6.73 -14.64
C ASP A 89 -21.08 6.35 -13.38
N ILE A 90 -19.82 6.78 -13.31
CA ILE A 90 -18.93 6.50 -12.18
C ILE A 90 -18.34 7.77 -11.54
N TYR A 91 -18.68 8.97 -12.01
CA TYR A 91 -18.01 10.21 -11.64
C TYR A 91 -17.89 10.45 -10.14
N GLU A 92 -18.96 10.16 -9.39
CA GLU A 92 -18.97 10.29 -7.92
C GLU A 92 -17.95 9.35 -7.24
N ALA A 93 -17.66 8.19 -7.84
CA ALA A 93 -16.66 7.23 -7.34
C ALA A 93 -15.22 7.53 -7.83
N VAL A 94 -15.06 8.30 -8.91
CA VAL A 94 -13.75 8.69 -9.46
C VAL A 94 -12.97 9.56 -8.48
N GLY A 95 -13.63 10.49 -7.80
CA GLY A 95 -12.98 11.34 -6.79
C GLY A 95 -12.38 10.54 -5.64
N ALA A 96 -13.12 9.55 -5.14
CA ALA A 96 -12.63 8.63 -4.11
C ALA A 96 -11.49 7.74 -4.62
N THR A 97 -11.56 7.29 -5.88
CA THR A 97 -10.52 6.45 -6.49
C THR A 97 -9.21 7.21 -6.74
N LYS A 98 -9.28 8.50 -7.10
CA LYS A 98 -8.10 9.39 -7.18
C LYS A 98 -7.41 9.55 -5.82
N ASN A 99 -8.17 9.72 -4.75
CA ASN A 99 -7.60 9.83 -3.40
C ASN A 99 -6.93 8.52 -2.97
N LEU A 100 -7.54 7.37 -3.26
CA LEU A 100 -6.92 6.07 -3.03
C LEU A 100 -5.63 5.90 -3.84
N TYR A 101 -5.58 6.38 -5.09
CA TYR A 101 -4.36 6.36 -5.89
C TYR A 101 -3.23 7.17 -5.26
N MET A 102 -3.51 8.38 -4.76
CA MET A 102 -2.51 9.22 -4.10
C MET A 102 -1.98 8.56 -2.82
N VAL A 103 -2.86 7.97 -2.01
CA VAL A 103 -2.42 7.26 -0.79
C VAL A 103 -1.63 6.01 -1.14
N ALA A 104 -2.02 5.25 -2.17
CA ALA A 104 -1.26 4.10 -2.64
C ALA A 104 0.13 4.47 -3.15
N LYS A 105 0.28 5.63 -3.82
CA LYS A 105 1.60 6.15 -4.23
C LYS A 105 2.49 6.46 -3.03
N ASN A 106 1.96 7.13 -2.02
CA ASN A 106 2.71 7.44 -0.80
C ASN A 106 3.09 6.14 -0.06
N PHE A 107 2.16 5.21 0.06
CA PHE A 107 2.39 3.91 0.67
C PHE A 107 3.45 3.08 -0.07
N LYS A 108 3.50 3.18 -1.41
CA LYS A 108 4.58 2.61 -2.22
C LYS A 108 5.94 3.23 -1.87
N LEU A 109 6.02 4.56 -1.80
CA LEU A 109 7.28 5.26 -1.47
C LEU A 109 7.84 4.78 -0.12
N GLU A 110 6.99 4.70 0.91
CA GLU A 110 7.42 4.23 2.23
C GLU A 110 7.83 2.75 2.21
N THR A 111 7.14 1.92 1.43
CA THR A 111 7.50 0.51 1.26
C THR A 111 8.86 0.35 0.57
N ASP A 112 9.12 1.10 -0.50
CA ASP A 112 10.40 1.08 -1.20
C ASP A 112 11.53 1.52 -0.26
N ASN A 113 11.30 2.57 0.54
CA ASN A 113 12.28 3.05 1.52
C ASN A 113 12.57 2.01 2.62
N PHE A 114 11.53 1.29 3.08
CA PHE A 114 11.67 0.21 4.05
C PHE A 114 12.46 -0.97 3.46
N VAL A 115 12.14 -1.40 2.24
CA VAL A 115 12.86 -2.47 1.51
C VAL A 115 14.34 -2.09 1.32
N SER A 116 14.63 -0.84 0.96
CA SER A 116 16.00 -0.33 0.84
C SER A 116 16.76 -0.42 2.16
N THR A 117 16.11 -0.04 3.27
CA THR A 117 16.68 -0.15 4.62
C THR A 117 17.04 -1.61 4.95
N LEU A 118 16.16 -2.55 4.59
CA LEU A 118 16.45 -3.97 4.78
C LEU A 118 17.62 -4.42 3.88
N ALA A 119 17.61 -4.07 2.60
CA ALA A 119 18.63 -4.50 1.65
C ALA A 119 20.06 -4.10 2.08
N VAL A 120 20.23 -2.88 2.60
CA VAL A 120 21.53 -2.39 3.11
C VAL A 120 22.04 -3.24 4.29
N ALA A 121 21.14 -3.65 5.19
CA ALA A 121 21.52 -4.38 6.40
C ALA A 121 21.52 -5.91 6.24
N LYS A 122 21.21 -6.42 5.04
CA LYS A 122 21.08 -7.86 4.73
C LYS A 122 22.28 -8.70 5.14
N ASN A 123 23.49 -8.21 4.87
CA ASN A 123 24.72 -8.94 5.20
C ASN A 123 25.05 -8.91 6.69
N LEU A 124 24.54 -7.91 7.43
CA LEU A 124 24.73 -7.76 8.87
C LEU A 124 23.93 -8.83 9.62
N PHE A 125 22.65 -9.02 9.26
CA PHE A 125 21.74 -9.91 9.99
C PHE A 125 21.76 -11.36 9.51
N ARG A 126 22.17 -11.63 8.25
CA ARG A 126 22.32 -13.01 7.73
C ARG A 126 23.32 -13.88 8.50
N LYS A 127 24.21 -13.26 9.26
CA LYS A 127 25.23 -13.94 10.07
C LYS A 127 24.83 -14.07 11.54
N MET A 128 23.66 -13.53 11.92
CA MET A 128 23.18 -13.55 13.30
C MET A 128 22.26 -14.74 13.58
N PRO A 129 22.14 -15.20 14.84
CA PRO A 129 21.20 -16.26 15.23
C PRO A 129 19.74 -15.97 14.84
N VAL A 130 19.37 -14.69 14.75
CA VAL A 130 18.03 -14.20 14.39
C VAL A 130 17.70 -14.23 12.89
N THR A 131 18.48 -14.94 12.08
CA THR A 131 18.33 -14.98 10.60
C THR A 131 16.91 -15.37 10.16
N VAL A 132 16.17 -16.16 10.95
CA VAL A 132 14.77 -16.50 10.65
C VAL A 132 13.86 -15.27 10.64
N TYR A 133 13.99 -14.36 11.61
CA TYR A 133 13.18 -13.14 11.68
C TYR A 133 13.51 -12.18 10.54
N TRP A 134 14.78 -12.14 10.14
CA TRP A 134 15.23 -11.37 8.98
C TRP A 134 14.55 -11.85 7.69
N TRP A 135 14.55 -13.16 7.45
CA TRP A 135 13.95 -13.73 6.26
C TRP A 135 12.44 -13.47 6.20
N GLU A 136 11.73 -13.55 7.31
CA GLU A 136 10.30 -13.25 7.38
C GLU A 136 9.98 -11.76 7.15
N LEU A 137 10.88 -10.85 7.56
CA LEU A 137 10.79 -9.42 7.20
C LEU A 137 11.00 -9.21 5.70
N GLU A 138 11.98 -9.90 5.08
CA GLU A 138 12.18 -9.86 3.62
C GLU A 138 10.96 -10.39 2.86
N GLN A 139 10.36 -11.48 3.32
CA GLN A 139 9.15 -12.02 2.70
C GLN A 139 7.95 -11.07 2.83
N SER A 140 7.69 -10.58 4.05
CA SER A 140 6.55 -9.71 4.33
C SER A 140 6.65 -8.38 3.58
N SER A 141 7.87 -7.84 3.42
CA SER A 141 8.12 -6.63 2.63
C SER A 141 8.00 -6.88 1.12
N THR A 142 8.46 -8.03 0.63
CA THR A 142 8.26 -8.42 -0.79
C THR A 142 6.78 -8.56 -1.12
N GLU A 143 6.01 -9.22 -0.25
CA GLU A 143 4.56 -9.35 -0.41
C GLU A 143 3.87 -7.99 -0.35
N LEU A 144 4.31 -7.09 0.55
CA LEU A 144 3.80 -5.73 0.62
C LEU A 144 4.01 -4.97 -0.70
N VAL A 145 5.19 -5.06 -1.32
CA VAL A 145 5.46 -4.48 -2.65
C VAL A 145 4.50 -5.05 -3.70
N ARG A 146 4.27 -6.37 -3.71
CA ARG A 146 3.35 -7.05 -4.65
C ARG A 146 1.94 -6.48 -4.55
N VAL A 147 1.39 -6.42 -3.33
CA VAL A 147 0.03 -5.97 -3.05
C VAL A 147 -0.16 -4.51 -3.46
N ILE A 148 0.80 -3.64 -3.12
CA ILE A 148 0.75 -2.21 -3.47
C ILE A 148 0.76 -2.01 -4.99
N ALA A 149 1.58 -2.77 -5.70
CA ALA A 149 1.60 -2.72 -7.16
C ALA A 149 0.25 -3.13 -7.78
N GLN A 150 -0.50 -4.04 -7.15
CA GLN A 150 -1.86 -4.36 -7.59
C GLN A 150 -2.85 -3.22 -7.32
N ILE A 151 -2.81 -2.64 -6.12
CA ILE A 151 -3.63 -1.47 -5.76
C ILE A 151 -3.39 -0.31 -6.72
N MET A 152 -2.13 -0.03 -7.05
CA MET A 152 -1.79 1.04 -8.00
C MET A 152 -2.28 0.76 -9.42
N ARG A 153 -2.22 -0.50 -9.87
CA ARG A 153 -2.77 -0.90 -11.18
C ARG A 153 -4.28 -0.73 -11.22
N PHE A 154 -4.98 -1.16 -10.18
CA PHE A 154 -6.42 -0.96 -10.03
C PHE A 154 -6.80 0.53 -10.10
N ALA A 155 -6.15 1.35 -9.29
CA ALA A 155 -6.47 2.77 -9.20
C ALA A 155 -6.14 3.54 -10.51
N LYS A 156 -5.08 3.12 -11.24
CA LYS A 156 -4.81 3.62 -12.60
C LYS A 156 -5.94 3.24 -13.56
N HIS A 157 -6.32 1.97 -13.59
CA HIS A 157 -7.38 1.45 -14.46
C HIS A 157 -8.71 2.19 -14.26
N MET A 158 -9.09 2.47 -13.01
CA MET A 158 -10.30 3.22 -12.71
C MET A 158 -10.25 4.70 -13.17
N ASN A 159 -9.08 5.34 -13.12
CA ASN A 159 -8.90 6.68 -13.70
C ASN A 159 -9.02 6.66 -15.22
N ASP A 160 -8.47 5.63 -15.87
CA ASP A 160 -8.55 5.45 -17.33
C ASP A 160 -10.02 5.21 -17.76
N LEU A 161 -10.78 4.39 -17.02
CA LEU A 161 -12.21 4.15 -17.26
C LEU A 161 -13.06 5.41 -17.11
N ALA A 162 -12.75 6.25 -16.12
CA ALA A 162 -13.42 7.53 -15.90
C ALA A 162 -13.22 8.51 -17.05
N ALA A 163 -12.00 8.56 -17.59
CA ALA A 163 -11.69 9.39 -18.75
C ALA A 163 -12.44 8.89 -19.99
N ALA A 164 -12.51 7.58 -20.20
CA ALA A 164 -13.21 6.98 -21.34
C ALA A 164 -14.74 7.17 -21.31
N LYS A 165 -15.34 7.16 -20.11
CA LYS A 165 -16.79 7.33 -19.92
C LYS A 165 -17.22 8.81 -19.78
N SER A 166 -16.32 9.77 -19.94
CA SER A 166 -16.65 11.18 -19.79
C SER A 166 -17.43 11.74 -20.99
N PRO A 167 -18.60 12.40 -20.81
CA PRO A 167 -19.38 13.00 -21.89
C PRO A 167 -18.78 14.34 -22.33
N GLY A 168 -17.51 14.29 -22.76
CA GLY A 168 -16.70 15.44 -23.17
C GLY A 168 -15.53 15.10 -24.10
N GLY A 169 -15.45 13.87 -24.61
CA GLY A 169 -14.62 13.55 -25.78
C GLY A 169 -15.24 14.16 -27.03
N GLY A 170 -15.04 15.47 -27.22
CA GLY A 170 -15.55 16.20 -28.37
C GLY A 170 -15.18 15.49 -29.67
N GLN A 171 -16.19 15.13 -30.45
CA GLN A 171 -16.02 15.09 -31.90
C GLN A 171 -15.52 16.48 -32.33
N PRO A 172 -14.49 16.58 -33.19
CA PRO A 172 -14.17 17.85 -33.81
C PRO A 172 -15.43 18.32 -34.54
N GLN A 173 -15.93 19.47 -34.11
CA GLN A 173 -17.04 20.16 -34.75
C GLN A 173 -16.64 20.38 -36.21
N PRO A 174 -17.42 19.93 -37.21
CA PRO A 174 -17.08 20.18 -38.59
C PRO A 174 -17.13 21.70 -38.80
N GLU A 175 -16.00 22.29 -39.17
CA GLU A 175 -15.96 23.67 -39.66
C GLU A 175 -16.86 23.74 -40.89
N GLY A 176 -18.04 24.32 -40.70
CA GLY A 176 -19.02 24.54 -41.74
C GLY A 176 -19.27 26.02 -41.89
N GLN A 177 -18.91 26.50 -43.09
CA GLN A 177 -19.33 27.72 -43.79
C GLN A 177 -18.60 29.02 -43.45
#